data_AF-A0AAP0GEC0-F1
#
_entry.id   AF-A0AAP0GEC0-F1
#
_cell.length_a   1.000
_cell.length_b   1.000
_cell.length_c   1.000
_cell.angle_alpha   90.00
_cell.angle_beta   90.00
_cell.angle_gamma   90.00
#
_symmetry.space_group_name_H-M   'P 1'
#
loop_
_entity.id
_entity.type
_entity.pdbx_description
1 polymer ?
#
loop_
_entity_poly.entity_id
_entity_poly.type
_entity_poly.pdbx_seq_one_letter_code
_entity_poly.pdbx_strand_id
1 'polypeptide(L)'
;MAEPPFRHLFFLFLSFFSAAIATGSSPLVGSSHLPRLLDIHDRERAPPSVQVAAARGVLARLLPSHLSSIEFDIISKEQCGGEFCFIISNHPSYGSKGAPEVRIHGVSGVELSAGLHWYLKNWCAAHISWDKTGGAQLTSVPKPGSLPKMNPNGILIRRLVPWSYYQNAVTSSYSFAWWDWERWEKEIDWMALQGVNLPLAFNGQEAIWQKVFQKFNISDIELADFFGGPAFLAWSRMANLHRWGGPLTQSWLDDQLMLQKKILGRMFEFGMTPVLPAFSGNVPFALKSKFPSAKITRLGNWFTVNSDPRWCCTYLLDATDPLFVQIGRAFIEHQIKEYGRASHIYNCDTFDENTPPSDDPGYISSLGAAIFQGMYSGDNHAVWLMQGWLFSYDPFWKPPQMKGLLHSVPIGRLIVLDLYAEVKPVWLTSDQFYGVPYIWKVLICYILMLQYVRFFFL
;
A
#
# COMPACT_ATOMS: atom_id res chain seq x y z
N MET A 1 -81.49 5.47 0.72
CA MET A 1 -81.94 6.68 -0.01
C MET A 1 -81.36 7.87 0.74
N ALA A 2 -80.78 8.81 -0.02
CA ALA A 2 -80.18 10.09 0.40
C ALA A 2 -78.74 10.07 0.96
N GLU A 3 -77.79 10.42 0.10
CA GLU A 3 -76.69 11.37 0.37
C GLU A 3 -77.24 12.83 0.25
N PRO A 4 -76.58 13.94 0.69
CA PRO A 4 -75.16 14.27 0.47
C PRO A 4 -74.53 15.17 1.60
N PRO A 5 -73.51 16.04 1.38
CA PRO A 5 -72.13 15.80 1.81
C PRO A 5 -71.58 16.85 2.80
N PHE A 6 -70.63 16.48 3.67
CA PHE A 6 -69.81 17.45 4.41
C PHE A 6 -68.35 17.35 3.99
N ARG A 7 -67.84 18.50 3.51
CA ARG A 7 -66.45 18.73 3.09
C ARG A 7 -65.50 18.57 4.27
N HIS A 8 -64.55 17.65 4.18
CA HIS A 8 -63.41 17.61 5.10
C HIS A 8 -62.35 18.64 4.67
N LEU A 9 -62.15 19.65 5.51
CA LEU A 9 -60.94 20.48 5.53
C LEU A 9 -59.81 19.63 6.12
N PHE A 10 -58.85 19.21 5.29
CA PHE A 10 -57.58 18.65 5.78
C PHE A 10 -56.67 19.82 6.15
N PHE A 11 -56.45 20.03 7.46
CA PHE A 11 -55.37 20.88 7.94
C PHE A 11 -54.05 20.12 7.78
N LEU A 12 -53.28 20.47 6.76
CA LEU A 12 -51.87 20.09 6.63
C LEU A 12 -51.06 20.87 7.67
N PHE A 13 -50.69 20.21 8.77
CA PHE A 13 -49.59 20.68 9.61
C PHE A 13 -48.27 20.42 8.86
N LEU A 14 -47.79 21.44 8.15
CA LEU A 14 -46.40 21.50 7.67
C LEU A 14 -45.50 21.80 8.87
N SER A 15 -44.96 20.76 9.50
CA SER A 15 -43.80 20.88 10.37
C SER A 15 -42.59 21.21 9.50
N PHE A 16 -42.21 22.49 9.47
CA PHE A 16 -40.91 22.93 8.98
C PHE A 16 -39.83 22.36 9.92
N PHE A 17 -39.34 21.15 9.64
CA PHE A 17 -38.01 20.77 10.07
C PHE A 17 -37.04 21.59 9.23
N SER A 18 -36.60 22.72 9.79
CA SER A 18 -35.41 23.40 9.34
C SER A 18 -34.24 22.45 9.61
N ALA A 19 -33.91 21.62 8.62
CA ALA A 19 -32.60 21.01 8.54
C ALA A 19 -31.63 22.17 8.30
N ALA A 20 -31.16 22.77 9.38
CA ALA A 20 -29.91 23.51 9.35
C ALA A 20 -28.87 22.51 8.88
N ILE A 21 -28.53 22.57 7.59
CA ILE A 21 -27.31 21.99 7.06
C ILE A 21 -26.21 22.68 7.84
N ALA A 22 -25.75 22.01 8.90
CA ALA A 22 -24.49 22.35 9.53
C ALA A 22 -23.43 22.15 8.45
N THR A 23 -23.09 23.25 7.77
CA THR A 23 -21.85 23.42 7.03
C THR A 23 -20.72 23.47 8.06
N GLY A 24 -20.55 22.36 8.77
CA GLY A 24 -19.48 22.10 9.70
C GLY A 24 -18.45 21.22 9.02
N SER A 25 -17.86 21.68 7.91
CA SER A 25 -16.51 21.26 7.59
C SER A 25 -15.63 21.87 8.67
N SER A 26 -15.51 21.19 9.81
CA SER A 26 -14.40 21.45 10.69
C SER A 26 -13.17 21.04 9.88
N PRO A 27 -12.28 21.96 9.48
CA PRO A 27 -11.01 21.53 8.96
C PRO A 27 -10.39 20.72 10.09
N LEU A 28 -9.85 19.54 9.81
CA LEU A 28 -8.85 18.95 10.69
C LEU A 28 -7.66 19.94 10.71
N VAL A 29 -7.78 20.96 11.57
CA VAL A 29 -6.75 21.93 11.90
C VAL A 29 -5.64 21.12 12.56
N GLY A 30 -4.66 20.67 11.77
CA GLY A 30 -3.50 19.96 12.29
C GLY A 30 -2.66 19.10 11.33
N SER A 31 -3.13 18.73 10.13
CA SER A 31 -2.39 17.75 9.29
C SER A 31 -1.82 18.36 8.00
N SER A 32 -0.87 19.29 8.10
CA SER A 32 -0.10 19.77 6.92
C SER A 32 0.85 18.72 6.34
N HIS A 33 1.01 17.57 7.00
CA HIS A 33 1.97 16.53 6.62
C HIS A 33 1.55 15.72 5.39
N LEU A 34 0.29 15.29 5.31
CA LEU A 34 -0.18 14.50 4.16
C LEU A 34 -0.16 15.27 2.84
N PRO A 35 -0.70 16.52 2.76
CA PRO A 35 -0.56 17.33 1.55
C PRO A 35 0.89 17.52 1.13
N ARG A 36 1.78 17.84 2.09
CA ARG A 36 3.22 17.98 1.84
C ARG A 36 3.87 16.68 1.32
N LEU A 37 3.45 15.52 1.83
CA LEU A 37 3.94 14.23 1.35
C LEU A 37 3.50 13.98 -0.11
N LEU A 38 2.24 14.29 -0.44
CA LEU A 38 1.74 14.20 -1.81
C LEU A 38 2.52 15.13 -2.76
N ASP A 39 2.83 16.35 -2.33
CA ASP A 39 3.66 17.29 -3.09
C ASP A 39 5.08 16.77 -3.34
N ILE A 40 5.67 16.11 -2.33
CA ILE A 40 7.00 15.47 -2.45
C ILE A 40 6.93 14.35 -3.47
N HIS A 41 5.94 13.45 -3.35
CA HIS A 41 5.76 12.36 -4.30
C HIS A 41 5.56 12.90 -5.71
N ASP A 42 4.73 13.94 -5.88
CA ASP A 42 4.50 14.58 -7.17
C ASP A 42 5.78 15.12 -7.80
N ARG A 43 6.58 15.86 -7.02
CA ARG A 43 7.83 16.49 -7.47
C ARG A 43 8.88 15.45 -7.87
N GLU A 44 8.91 14.34 -7.18
CA GLU A 44 9.92 13.32 -7.40
C GLU A 44 9.46 12.21 -8.36
N ARG A 45 8.29 12.33 -9.01
CA ARG A 45 7.87 11.38 -10.04
C ARG A 45 8.88 11.31 -11.18
N ALA A 46 8.91 10.16 -11.86
CA ALA A 46 9.69 10.00 -13.08
C ALA A 46 9.32 11.08 -14.12
N PRO A 47 10.24 11.49 -15.00
CA PRO A 47 9.94 12.45 -16.06
C PRO A 47 8.76 12.00 -16.94
N PRO A 48 7.97 12.93 -17.52
CA PRO A 48 6.85 12.59 -18.39
C PRO A 48 7.15 11.55 -19.47
N SER A 49 8.30 11.65 -20.13
CA SER A 49 8.72 10.70 -21.18
C SER A 49 8.91 9.28 -20.67
N VAL A 50 9.41 9.10 -19.44
CA VAL A 50 9.58 7.80 -18.81
C VAL A 50 8.22 7.19 -18.46
N GLN A 51 7.31 7.99 -17.91
CA GLN A 51 5.95 7.53 -17.58
C GLN A 51 5.14 7.14 -18.83
N VAL A 52 5.26 7.94 -19.91
CA VAL A 52 4.67 7.58 -21.21
C VAL A 52 5.28 6.30 -21.76
N ALA A 53 6.60 6.13 -21.68
CA ALA A 53 7.26 4.91 -22.13
C ALA A 53 6.81 3.67 -21.33
N ALA A 54 6.59 3.81 -20.02
CA ALA A 54 6.06 2.74 -19.17
C ALA A 54 4.65 2.33 -19.61
N ALA A 55 3.74 3.30 -19.80
CA ALA A 55 2.38 3.04 -20.28
C ALA A 55 2.36 2.42 -21.71
N ARG A 56 3.24 2.91 -22.61
CA ARG A 56 3.45 2.31 -23.93
C ARG A 56 3.97 0.87 -23.84
N GLY A 57 4.82 0.57 -22.86
CA GLY A 57 5.31 -0.78 -22.57
C GLY A 57 4.18 -1.73 -22.18
N VAL A 58 3.23 -1.28 -21.35
CA VAL A 58 2.01 -2.05 -21.03
C VAL A 58 1.21 -2.33 -22.29
N LEU A 59 0.98 -1.31 -23.12
CA LEU A 59 0.27 -1.48 -24.40
C LEU A 59 1.00 -2.46 -25.32
N ALA A 60 2.33 -2.40 -25.40
CA ALA A 60 3.12 -3.32 -26.22
C ALA A 60 2.97 -4.78 -25.78
N ARG A 61 2.94 -5.03 -24.46
CA ARG A 61 2.79 -6.38 -23.90
C ARG A 61 1.36 -6.93 -24.05
N LEU A 62 0.34 -6.07 -24.01
CA LEU A 62 -1.06 -6.49 -24.18
C LEU A 62 -1.51 -6.59 -25.64
N LEU A 63 -1.21 -5.56 -26.44
CA LEU A 63 -1.74 -5.34 -27.79
C LEU A 63 -0.65 -4.74 -28.69
N PRO A 64 0.38 -5.52 -29.07
CA PRO A 64 1.54 -5.00 -29.81
C PRO A 64 1.16 -4.36 -31.16
N SER A 65 0.11 -4.84 -31.82
CA SER A 65 -0.39 -4.28 -33.07
C SER A 65 -1.00 -2.88 -32.93
N HIS A 66 -1.35 -2.44 -31.72
CA HIS A 66 -2.08 -1.20 -31.47
C HIS A 66 -1.19 -0.04 -31.01
N LEU A 67 0.14 -0.22 -31.01
CA LEU A 67 1.10 0.78 -30.54
C LEU A 67 1.04 2.13 -31.26
N SER A 68 0.58 2.13 -32.52
CA SER A 68 0.35 3.35 -33.32
C SER A 68 -1.10 3.83 -33.27
N SER A 69 -2.04 3.02 -32.76
CA SER A 69 -3.46 3.37 -32.65
C SER A 69 -3.77 4.21 -31.41
N ILE A 70 -2.91 4.17 -30.38
CA ILE A 70 -3.13 4.85 -29.11
C ILE A 70 -1.96 5.77 -28.78
N GLU A 71 -2.26 7.06 -28.62
CA GLU A 71 -1.33 8.09 -28.17
C GLU A 71 -1.51 8.34 -26.66
N PHE A 72 -0.40 8.55 -25.96
CA PHE A 72 -0.36 8.80 -24.51
C PHE A 72 0.39 10.09 -24.23
N ASP A 73 -0.18 10.96 -23.38
CA ASP A 73 0.48 12.18 -22.94
C ASP A 73 0.28 12.45 -21.45
N ILE A 74 1.34 12.87 -20.78
CA ILE A 74 1.24 13.34 -19.39
C ILE A 74 0.72 14.77 -19.38
N ILE A 75 -0.27 15.02 -18.55
CA ILE A 75 -0.84 16.35 -18.30
C ILE A 75 -0.66 16.77 -16.85
N SER A 76 -0.82 18.07 -16.60
CA SER A 76 -0.73 18.63 -15.26
C SER A 76 -2.04 18.47 -14.48
N LYS A 77 -1.98 18.50 -13.14
CA LYS A 77 -3.17 18.36 -12.28
C LYS A 77 -4.16 19.50 -12.48
N GLU A 78 -3.71 20.68 -12.88
CA GLU A 78 -4.57 21.86 -13.12
C GLU A 78 -5.59 21.56 -14.24
N GLN A 79 -5.17 20.83 -15.28
CA GLN A 79 -6.07 20.38 -16.35
C GLN A 79 -7.11 19.36 -15.87
N CYS A 80 -6.86 18.73 -14.72
CA CYS A 80 -7.75 17.82 -14.03
C CYS A 80 -8.54 18.49 -12.89
N GLY A 81 -8.41 19.81 -12.67
CA GLY A 81 -9.06 20.51 -11.55
C GLY A 81 -8.37 20.29 -10.20
N GLY A 82 -7.05 20.08 -10.20
CA GLY A 82 -6.24 19.87 -8.99
C GLY A 82 -6.05 18.41 -8.58
N GLU A 83 -6.78 17.48 -9.21
CA GLU A 83 -6.81 16.06 -8.85
C GLU A 83 -6.01 15.20 -9.82
N PHE A 84 -5.68 13.96 -9.41
CA PHE A 84 -5.23 12.95 -10.36
C PHE A 84 -6.40 12.51 -11.25
N CYS A 85 -6.16 12.49 -12.57
CA CYS A 85 -7.18 12.09 -13.53
C CYS A 85 -6.57 11.47 -14.79
N PHE A 86 -7.44 10.83 -15.57
CA PHE A 86 -7.18 10.54 -16.98
C PHE A 86 -8.32 11.06 -17.87
N ILE A 87 -7.96 11.39 -19.11
CA ILE A 87 -8.88 11.87 -20.14
C ILE A 87 -8.71 10.98 -21.38
N ILE A 88 -9.81 10.45 -21.90
CA ILE A 88 -9.82 9.59 -23.08
C ILE A 88 -10.63 10.29 -24.16
N SER A 89 -10.05 10.48 -25.34
CA SER A 89 -10.70 11.19 -26.46
C SER A 89 -10.33 10.57 -27.79
N ASN A 90 -11.16 10.82 -28.82
CA ASN A 90 -10.78 10.45 -30.18
C ASN A 90 -9.58 11.30 -30.59
N HIS A 91 -8.57 10.68 -31.18
CA HIS A 91 -7.43 11.42 -31.70
C HIS A 91 -7.89 12.37 -32.82
N PRO A 92 -7.39 13.62 -32.91
CA PRO A 92 -7.82 14.59 -33.93
C PRO A 92 -7.65 14.10 -35.37
N SER A 93 -6.69 13.20 -35.61
CA SER A 93 -6.42 12.59 -36.91
C SER A 93 -7.19 11.29 -37.16
N TYR A 94 -8.16 10.92 -36.31
CA TYR A 94 -8.98 9.72 -36.47
C TYR A 94 -9.59 9.65 -37.88
N GLY A 95 -9.49 8.50 -38.53
CA GLY A 95 -9.97 8.27 -39.90
C GLY A 95 -8.92 8.54 -40.98
N SER A 96 -7.78 9.14 -40.65
CA SER A 96 -6.62 9.18 -41.54
C SER A 96 -5.91 7.83 -41.52
N LYS A 97 -5.57 7.31 -42.71
CA LYS A 97 -4.94 5.98 -42.83
C LYS A 97 -3.60 5.95 -42.09
N GLY A 98 -3.49 5.06 -41.10
CA GLY A 98 -2.27 4.88 -40.29
C GLY A 98 -2.07 5.90 -39.18
N ALA A 99 -3.02 6.82 -38.94
CA ALA A 99 -2.96 7.75 -37.82
C ALA A 99 -3.48 7.11 -36.53
N PRO A 100 -3.08 7.63 -35.34
CA PRO A 100 -3.68 7.23 -34.08
C PRO A 100 -5.19 7.49 -34.07
N GLU A 101 -5.89 6.63 -33.35
CA GLU A 101 -7.35 6.63 -33.23
C GLU A 101 -7.79 7.15 -31.86
N VAL A 102 -7.05 6.80 -30.81
CA VAL A 102 -7.37 7.16 -29.43
C VAL A 102 -6.23 7.96 -28.83
N ARG A 103 -6.58 9.00 -28.08
CA ARG A 103 -5.64 9.75 -27.24
C ARG A 103 -6.02 9.61 -25.78
N ILE A 104 -5.04 9.29 -24.94
CA ILE A 104 -5.18 9.14 -23.50
C ILE A 104 -4.23 10.11 -22.80
N HIS A 105 -4.79 11.09 -22.12
CA HIS A 105 -4.03 11.94 -21.21
C HIS A 105 -4.14 11.41 -19.78
N GLY A 106 -3.07 11.55 -19.00
CA GLY A 106 -3.05 11.13 -17.60
C GLY A 106 -2.12 11.99 -16.77
N VAL A 107 -2.44 12.17 -15.49
CA VAL A 107 -1.57 12.91 -14.58
C VAL A 107 -0.28 12.14 -14.26
N SER A 108 -0.33 10.80 -14.26
CA SER A 108 0.85 9.94 -14.11
C SER A 108 0.77 8.70 -15.02
N GLY A 109 1.85 7.91 -15.05
CA GLY A 109 1.89 6.63 -15.76
C GLY A 109 0.79 5.67 -15.31
N VAL A 110 0.44 5.65 -14.01
CA VAL A 110 -0.70 4.89 -13.49
C VAL A 110 -2.01 5.35 -14.13
N GLU A 111 -2.27 6.66 -14.21
CA GLU A 111 -3.48 7.21 -14.82
C GLU A 111 -3.55 6.92 -16.34
N LEU A 112 -2.42 6.94 -17.04
CA LEU A 112 -2.36 6.52 -18.44
C LEU A 112 -2.77 5.05 -18.61
N SER A 113 -2.18 4.16 -17.80
CA SER A 113 -2.51 2.73 -17.84
C SER A 113 -3.95 2.45 -17.39
N ALA A 114 -4.45 3.13 -16.36
CA ALA A 114 -5.84 3.02 -15.92
C ALA A 114 -6.81 3.53 -16.99
N GLY A 115 -6.46 4.61 -17.70
CA GLY A 115 -7.22 5.11 -18.85
C GLY A 115 -7.26 4.11 -20.01
N LEU A 116 -6.12 3.47 -20.32
CA LEU A 116 -6.07 2.37 -21.30
C LEU A 116 -6.99 1.23 -20.89
N HIS A 117 -6.89 0.76 -19.64
CA HIS A 117 -7.72 -0.33 -19.16
C HIS A 117 -9.22 0.05 -19.20
N TRP A 118 -9.55 1.28 -18.79
CA TRP A 118 -10.92 1.77 -18.83
C TRP A 118 -11.47 1.77 -20.26
N TYR A 119 -10.69 2.25 -21.24
CA TYR A 119 -11.08 2.23 -22.65
C TYR A 119 -11.32 0.80 -23.15
N LEU A 120 -10.35 -0.10 -22.92
CA LEU A 120 -10.44 -1.49 -23.35
C LEU A 120 -11.67 -2.19 -22.74
N LYS A 121 -11.93 -1.96 -21.46
CA LYS A 121 -13.08 -2.55 -20.75
C LYS A 121 -14.42 -2.04 -21.26
N ASN A 122 -14.58 -0.72 -21.38
CA ASN A 122 -15.90 -0.11 -21.60
C ASN A 122 -16.24 0.06 -23.09
N TRP A 123 -15.25 0.20 -23.96
CA TRP A 123 -15.45 0.40 -25.40
C TRP A 123 -15.09 -0.82 -26.24
N CYS A 124 -14.12 -1.63 -25.80
CA CYS A 124 -13.69 -2.82 -26.53
C CYS A 124 -14.18 -4.14 -25.91
N ALA A 125 -14.98 -4.10 -24.84
CA ALA A 125 -15.48 -5.26 -24.10
C ALA A 125 -14.37 -6.24 -23.66
N ALA A 126 -13.15 -5.76 -23.45
CA ALA A 126 -12.01 -6.56 -23.04
C ALA A 126 -12.01 -6.79 -21.53
N HIS A 127 -11.32 -7.85 -21.10
CA HIS A 127 -11.14 -8.18 -19.69
C HIS A 127 -9.68 -8.54 -19.42
N ILE A 128 -9.12 -8.05 -18.30
CA ILE A 128 -7.74 -8.34 -17.89
C ILE A 128 -7.75 -8.77 -16.43
N SER A 129 -7.31 -10.00 -16.17
CA SER A 129 -7.15 -10.58 -14.84
C SER A 129 -5.81 -11.34 -14.76
N TRP A 130 -5.53 -11.97 -13.62
CA TRP A 130 -4.39 -12.87 -13.52
C TRP A 130 -4.59 -14.11 -14.39
N ASP A 131 -3.49 -14.66 -14.91
CA ASP A 131 -3.50 -15.90 -15.70
C ASP A 131 -4.24 -17.05 -14.97
N LYS A 132 -4.09 -17.14 -13.64
CA LYS A 132 -4.78 -18.15 -12.80
C LYS A 132 -6.28 -17.92 -12.62
N THR A 133 -6.79 -16.70 -12.87
CA THR A 133 -8.20 -16.33 -12.70
C THR A 133 -8.95 -16.13 -14.02
N GLY A 134 -8.38 -16.59 -15.13
CA GLY A 134 -8.98 -16.48 -16.47
C GLY A 134 -8.17 -15.64 -17.46
N GLY A 135 -7.06 -15.03 -17.03
CA GLY A 135 -6.14 -14.29 -17.89
C GLY A 135 -6.76 -13.04 -18.53
N ALA A 136 -6.30 -12.72 -19.73
CA ALA A 136 -6.78 -11.58 -20.51
C ALA A 136 -7.63 -12.03 -21.71
N GLN A 137 -8.88 -11.57 -21.76
CA GLN A 137 -9.76 -11.66 -22.93
C GLN A 137 -9.61 -10.37 -23.74
N LEU A 138 -8.87 -10.44 -24.85
CA LEU A 138 -8.57 -9.31 -25.74
C LEU A 138 -9.09 -9.51 -27.17
N THR A 139 -9.77 -10.63 -27.47
CA THR A 139 -10.24 -10.94 -28.83
C THR A 139 -11.36 -10.02 -29.30
N SER A 140 -12.08 -9.40 -28.36
CA SER A 140 -13.09 -8.37 -28.66
C SER A 140 -12.50 -7.02 -29.07
N VAL A 141 -11.18 -6.80 -28.89
CA VAL A 141 -10.52 -5.54 -29.28
C VAL A 141 -10.43 -5.44 -30.80
N PRO A 142 -11.05 -4.44 -31.44
CA PRO A 142 -11.00 -4.29 -32.89
C PRO A 142 -9.58 -4.06 -33.40
N LYS A 143 -9.32 -4.42 -34.66
CA LYS A 143 -8.02 -4.20 -35.31
C LYS A 143 -7.71 -2.69 -35.41
N PRO A 144 -6.42 -2.31 -35.49
CA PRO A 144 -6.01 -0.94 -35.82
C PRO A 144 -6.76 -0.40 -37.04
N GLY A 145 -7.27 0.82 -36.94
CA GLY A 145 -8.12 1.48 -37.94
C GLY A 145 -9.61 1.18 -37.80
N SER A 146 -10.01 0.40 -36.79
CA SER A 146 -11.41 0.08 -36.49
C SER A 146 -11.74 0.22 -35.00
N LEU A 147 -10.91 0.93 -34.23
CA LEU A 147 -11.17 1.15 -32.81
C LEU A 147 -12.46 1.97 -32.62
N PRO A 148 -13.30 1.64 -31.62
CA PRO A 148 -14.56 2.32 -31.40
C PRO A 148 -14.38 3.82 -31.19
N LYS A 149 -15.14 4.60 -31.95
CA LYS A 149 -15.19 6.05 -31.83
C LYS A 149 -16.02 6.43 -30.60
N MET A 150 -15.43 7.24 -29.72
CA MET A 150 -16.08 7.76 -28.52
C MET A 150 -16.90 9.01 -28.83
N ASN A 151 -17.64 9.50 -27.83
CA ASN A 151 -18.33 10.80 -27.90
C ASN A 151 -17.33 11.94 -28.16
N PRO A 152 -17.71 13.01 -28.89
CA PRO A 152 -16.80 14.11 -29.26
C PRO A 152 -16.14 14.81 -28.06
N ASN A 153 -16.82 14.88 -26.92
CA ASN A 153 -16.31 15.55 -25.72
C ASN A 153 -15.28 14.71 -24.94
N GLY A 154 -15.02 13.48 -25.37
CA GLY A 154 -14.20 12.54 -24.61
C GLY A 154 -14.82 12.19 -23.26
N ILE A 155 -13.99 11.59 -22.39
CA ILE A 155 -14.36 11.18 -21.03
C ILE A 155 -13.24 11.61 -20.10
N LEU A 156 -13.59 12.31 -19.03
CA LEU A 156 -12.72 12.67 -17.92
C LEU A 156 -13.07 11.81 -16.71
N ILE A 157 -12.08 11.13 -16.13
CA ILE A 157 -12.26 10.37 -14.88
C ILE A 157 -11.22 10.82 -13.87
N ARG A 158 -11.71 11.33 -12.73
CA ARG A 158 -10.90 11.76 -11.59
C ARG A 158 -10.82 10.64 -10.55
N ARG A 159 -9.68 10.53 -9.87
CA ARG A 159 -9.58 9.72 -8.66
C ARG A 159 -10.45 10.34 -7.57
N LEU A 160 -11.06 9.50 -6.75
CA LEU A 160 -11.79 9.92 -5.54
C LEU A 160 -10.87 10.04 -4.33
N VAL A 161 -9.71 9.41 -4.39
CA VAL A 161 -8.73 9.34 -3.29
C VAL A 161 -7.30 9.47 -3.85
N PRO A 162 -6.37 10.07 -3.09
CA PRO A 162 -4.99 10.25 -3.54
C PRO A 162 -4.24 8.92 -3.65
N TRP A 163 -4.59 7.93 -2.81
CA TRP A 163 -3.95 6.62 -2.80
C TRP A 163 -4.93 5.48 -3.02
N SER A 164 -4.54 4.55 -3.89
CA SER A 164 -5.13 3.23 -4.00
C SER A 164 -4.06 2.19 -3.69
N TYR A 165 -4.20 1.63 -2.50
CA TYR A 165 -3.27 0.68 -1.90
C TYR A 165 -3.49 -0.74 -2.40
N TYR A 166 -2.41 -1.52 -2.47
CA TYR A 166 -2.48 -2.95 -2.83
C TYR A 166 -1.50 -3.80 -2.02
N GLN A 167 -1.92 -5.06 -1.78
CA GLN A 167 -1.22 -6.18 -1.14
C GLN A 167 -1.42 -6.30 0.38
N ASN A 168 -1.13 -7.49 0.93
CA ASN A 168 -0.97 -7.73 2.36
C ASN A 168 0.47 -8.20 2.60
N ALA A 169 1.05 -7.93 3.78
CA ALA A 169 2.36 -8.47 4.16
C ALA A 169 2.42 -9.99 3.95
N VAL A 170 1.33 -10.72 4.25
CA VAL A 170 1.25 -12.18 4.06
C VAL A 170 1.24 -12.64 2.61
N THR A 171 0.81 -11.78 1.67
CA THR A 171 0.79 -12.11 0.24
C THR A 171 2.19 -12.41 -0.29
N SER A 172 3.23 -11.80 0.32
CA SER A 172 4.63 -12.05 -0.02
C SER A 172 5.06 -13.51 0.14
N SER A 173 4.45 -14.24 1.08
CA SER A 173 4.74 -15.66 1.34
C SER A 173 3.75 -16.59 0.63
N TYR A 174 2.46 -16.28 0.67
CA TYR A 174 1.44 -17.16 0.09
C TYR A 174 1.39 -17.15 -1.44
N SER A 175 1.78 -16.03 -2.07
CA SER A 175 1.65 -15.86 -3.52
C SER A 175 2.98 -15.53 -4.18
N PHE A 176 3.76 -14.61 -3.61
CA PHE A 176 4.90 -14.01 -4.31
C PHE A 176 6.24 -14.71 -4.04
N ALA A 177 6.28 -15.68 -3.11
CA ALA A 177 7.53 -16.28 -2.63
C ALA A 177 8.40 -16.82 -3.76
N TRP A 178 7.80 -17.31 -4.84
CA TRP A 178 8.51 -17.94 -5.96
C TRP A 178 8.42 -17.15 -7.26
N TRP A 179 8.02 -15.88 -7.21
CA TRP A 179 7.89 -15.06 -8.41
C TRP A 179 9.25 -14.55 -8.87
N ASP A 180 9.50 -14.71 -10.16
CA ASP A 180 10.60 -14.08 -10.86
C ASP A 180 10.21 -12.69 -11.38
N TRP A 181 11.13 -12.07 -12.12
CA TRP A 181 10.88 -10.77 -12.73
C TRP A 181 9.73 -10.80 -13.74
N GLU A 182 9.61 -11.84 -14.56
CA GLU A 182 8.57 -11.89 -15.60
C GLU A 182 7.16 -11.87 -14.97
N ARG A 183 6.98 -12.61 -13.87
CA ARG A 183 5.71 -12.57 -13.13
C ARG A 183 5.49 -11.24 -12.42
N TRP A 184 6.53 -10.64 -11.83
CA TRP A 184 6.43 -9.32 -11.20
C TRP A 184 6.13 -8.21 -12.21
N GLU A 185 6.71 -8.24 -13.41
CA GLU A 185 6.41 -7.28 -14.47
C GLU A 185 4.92 -7.31 -14.83
N LYS A 186 4.36 -8.51 -15.03
CA LYS A 186 2.91 -8.68 -15.23
C LYS A 186 2.07 -8.15 -14.07
N GLU A 187 2.53 -8.33 -12.83
CA GLU A 187 1.81 -7.81 -11.67
C GLU A 187 1.79 -6.30 -11.63
N ILE A 188 2.93 -5.64 -11.88
CA ILE A 188 3.02 -4.17 -11.82
C ILE A 188 2.23 -3.56 -12.99
N ASP A 189 2.24 -4.18 -14.16
CA ASP A 189 1.35 -3.80 -15.26
C ASP A 189 -0.12 -3.89 -14.86
N TRP A 190 -0.51 -5.00 -14.24
CA TRP A 190 -1.85 -5.16 -13.72
C TRP A 190 -2.16 -4.07 -12.68
N MET A 191 -1.29 -3.83 -11.69
CA MET A 191 -1.44 -2.75 -10.72
C MET A 191 -1.70 -1.40 -11.40
N ALA A 192 -0.92 -1.04 -12.42
CA ALA A 192 -1.08 0.22 -13.17
C ALA A 192 -2.43 0.28 -13.92
N LEU A 193 -2.83 -0.79 -14.62
CA LEU A 193 -4.14 -0.90 -15.29
C LEU A 193 -5.31 -0.79 -14.30
N GLN A 194 -5.10 -1.26 -13.07
CA GLN A 194 -6.06 -1.19 -11.98
C GLN A 194 -6.06 0.16 -11.23
N GLY A 195 -5.15 1.08 -11.60
CA GLY A 195 -5.03 2.37 -10.96
C GLY A 195 -4.33 2.34 -9.59
N VAL A 196 -3.66 1.26 -9.21
CA VAL A 196 -2.90 1.17 -7.96
C VAL A 196 -1.70 2.11 -8.02
N ASN A 197 -1.53 2.95 -7.00
CA ASN A 197 -0.39 3.87 -6.89
C ASN A 197 0.32 3.82 -5.53
N LEU A 198 -0.14 2.98 -4.60
CA LEU A 198 0.51 2.77 -3.29
C LEU A 198 0.72 1.26 -3.01
N PRO A 199 1.54 0.54 -3.79
CA PRO A 199 1.78 -0.89 -3.60
C PRO A 199 2.80 -1.17 -2.47
N LEU A 200 2.65 -2.28 -1.75
CA LEU A 200 3.70 -2.80 -0.86
C LEU A 200 4.90 -3.34 -1.68
N ALA A 201 6.14 -3.19 -1.20
CA ALA A 201 7.34 -3.65 -1.89
C ALA A 201 8.38 -4.22 -0.91
N PHE A 202 8.22 -5.51 -0.54
CA PHE A 202 8.93 -6.15 0.56
C PHE A 202 10.03 -7.13 0.14
N ASN A 203 10.24 -7.35 -1.17
CA ASN A 203 11.25 -8.31 -1.65
C ASN A 203 12.66 -7.88 -1.20
N GLY A 204 13.50 -8.87 -0.89
CA GLY A 204 14.91 -8.64 -0.59
C GLY A 204 15.22 -7.89 0.72
N GLN A 205 14.24 -7.59 1.58
CA GLN A 205 14.51 -6.85 2.82
C GLN A 205 15.46 -7.58 3.78
N GLU A 206 15.54 -8.90 3.70
CA GLU A 206 16.51 -9.71 4.46
C GLU A 206 17.96 -9.36 4.10
N ALA A 207 18.25 -9.01 2.83
CA ALA A 207 19.57 -8.56 2.41
C ALA A 207 19.93 -7.19 3.00
N ILE A 208 18.93 -6.33 3.22
CA ILE A 208 19.12 -5.07 3.95
C ILE A 208 19.39 -5.36 5.43
N TRP A 209 18.63 -6.26 6.04
CA TRP A 209 18.84 -6.68 7.43
C TRP A 209 20.22 -7.27 7.67
N GLN A 210 20.71 -8.10 6.75
CA GLN A 210 22.07 -8.63 6.79
C GLN A 210 23.11 -7.50 6.88
N LYS A 211 23.04 -6.52 5.97
CA LYS A 211 23.94 -5.36 5.95
C LYS A 211 23.84 -4.50 7.20
N VAL A 212 22.62 -4.33 7.74
CA VAL A 212 22.39 -3.57 8.96
C VAL A 212 23.02 -4.27 10.15
N PHE A 213 22.72 -5.54 10.39
CA PHE A 213 23.22 -6.27 11.55
C PHE A 213 24.73 -6.53 11.51
N GLN A 214 25.34 -6.57 10.33
CA GLN A 214 26.80 -6.53 10.19
C GLN A 214 27.42 -5.27 10.83
N LYS A 215 26.76 -4.10 10.77
CA LYS A 215 27.22 -2.89 11.49
C LYS A 215 27.12 -3.00 13.01
N PHE A 216 26.33 -3.95 13.52
CA PHE A 216 26.18 -4.24 14.94
C PHE A 216 27.01 -5.47 15.36
N ASN A 217 28.04 -5.82 14.59
CA ASN A 217 28.97 -6.93 14.85
C ASN A 217 28.29 -8.31 14.94
N ILE A 218 27.18 -8.49 14.23
CA ILE A 218 26.50 -9.78 14.08
C ILE A 218 26.97 -10.41 12.77
N SER A 219 27.57 -11.60 12.87
CA SER A 219 28.01 -12.39 11.72
C SER A 219 26.84 -13.07 11.01
N ASP A 220 27.04 -13.48 9.76
CA ASP A 220 26.02 -14.19 8.98
C ASP A 220 25.58 -15.50 9.67
N ILE A 221 26.49 -16.18 10.37
CA ILE A 221 26.20 -17.39 11.14
C ILE A 221 25.29 -17.07 12.33
N GLU A 222 25.56 -15.98 13.03
CA GLU A 222 24.73 -15.51 14.16
C GLU A 222 23.34 -15.02 13.68
N LEU A 223 23.20 -14.63 12.41
CA LEU A 223 21.95 -14.20 11.80
C LEU A 223 21.15 -15.34 11.16
N ALA A 224 21.76 -16.50 10.92
CA ALA A 224 21.13 -17.63 10.22
C ALA A 224 19.82 -18.12 10.88
N ASP A 225 19.71 -17.98 12.20
CA ASP A 225 18.52 -18.36 12.97
C ASP A 225 17.44 -17.26 13.05
N PHE A 226 17.72 -16.05 12.55
CA PHE A 226 16.81 -14.91 12.62
C PHE A 226 15.74 -14.95 11.54
N PHE A 227 16.12 -15.29 10.30
CA PHE A 227 15.18 -15.32 9.18
C PHE A 227 14.43 -16.66 9.11
N GLY A 228 13.14 -16.60 8.76
CA GLY A 228 12.42 -17.76 8.26
C GLY A 228 12.88 -18.17 6.84
N GLY A 229 12.41 -19.32 6.37
CA GLY A 229 12.55 -19.73 4.97
C GLY A 229 11.68 -18.91 4.02
N PRO A 230 11.93 -18.98 2.70
CA PRO A 230 11.26 -18.13 1.71
C PRO A 230 9.72 -18.10 1.80
N ALA A 231 9.10 -19.26 2.00
CA ALA A 231 7.65 -19.40 2.10
C ALA A 231 7.06 -18.94 3.45
N PHE A 232 7.89 -18.51 4.40
CA PHE A 232 7.49 -18.14 5.76
C PHE A 232 7.94 -16.73 6.16
N LEU A 233 8.50 -15.96 5.22
CA LEU A 233 9.08 -14.65 5.50
C LEU A 233 8.05 -13.63 6.00
N ALA A 234 6.79 -13.72 5.61
CA ALA A 234 5.77 -12.79 6.09
C ALA A 234 5.66 -12.81 7.62
N TRP A 235 5.47 -14.00 8.21
CA TRP A 235 5.41 -14.17 9.67
C TRP A 235 6.75 -13.94 10.35
N SER A 236 7.87 -14.16 9.65
CA SER A 236 9.18 -13.81 10.18
C SER A 236 9.37 -12.29 10.32
N ARG A 237 8.94 -11.53 9.31
CA ARG A 237 8.98 -10.06 9.29
C ARG A 237 8.05 -9.43 10.33
N MET A 238 6.89 -10.04 10.55
CA MET A 238 5.92 -9.64 11.58
C MET A 238 6.28 -10.17 12.99
N ALA A 239 7.50 -10.69 13.16
CA ALA A 239 8.06 -11.16 14.42
C ALA A 239 7.30 -12.33 15.08
N ASN A 240 6.53 -13.10 14.32
CA ASN A 240 5.82 -14.26 14.84
C ASN A 240 6.69 -15.52 14.90
N LEU A 241 7.54 -15.72 13.89
CA LEU A 241 8.41 -16.89 13.76
C LEU A 241 9.84 -16.51 13.39
N HIS A 242 10.76 -17.43 13.60
CA HIS A 242 12.13 -17.34 13.08
C HIS A 242 12.65 -18.74 12.75
N ARG A 243 13.69 -18.83 11.91
CA ARG A 243 14.40 -20.07 11.52
C ARG A 243 13.62 -21.11 10.72
N TRP A 244 12.30 -21.26 10.91
CA TRP A 244 11.51 -22.30 10.26
C TRP A 244 11.58 -22.22 8.73
N GLY A 245 11.95 -23.33 8.08
CA GLY A 245 12.16 -23.42 6.63
C GLY A 245 13.45 -22.77 6.11
N GLY A 246 14.27 -22.19 6.99
CA GLY A 246 15.58 -21.63 6.66
C GLY A 246 16.74 -22.62 6.91
N PRO A 247 18.00 -22.13 6.89
CA PRO A 247 18.40 -20.74 6.68
C PRO A 247 18.25 -20.29 5.21
N LEU A 248 18.19 -18.98 4.98
CA LEU A 248 18.29 -18.41 3.63
C LEU A 248 19.73 -18.53 3.12
N THR A 249 19.91 -18.87 1.85
CA THR A 249 21.24 -18.88 1.21
C THR A 249 21.65 -17.46 0.81
N GLN A 250 22.96 -17.21 0.67
CA GLN A 250 23.43 -15.91 0.16
C GLN A 250 22.90 -15.61 -1.25
N SER A 251 22.84 -16.63 -2.12
CA SER A 251 22.26 -16.48 -3.47
C SER A 251 20.82 -15.98 -3.43
N TRP A 252 20.01 -16.48 -2.49
CA TRP A 252 18.65 -16.00 -2.29
C TRP A 252 18.61 -14.51 -1.93
N LEU A 253 19.46 -14.08 -0.99
CA LEU A 253 19.53 -12.68 -0.57
C LEU A 253 19.93 -11.76 -1.74
N ASP A 254 20.94 -12.16 -2.50
CA ASP A 254 21.45 -11.41 -3.64
C ASP A 254 20.40 -11.34 -4.77
N ASP A 255 19.76 -12.46 -5.11
CA ASP A 255 18.74 -12.54 -6.16
C ASP A 255 17.49 -11.73 -5.80
N GLN A 256 17.01 -11.83 -4.56
CA GLN A 256 15.84 -11.07 -4.08
C GLN A 256 16.13 -9.57 -4.00
N LEU A 257 17.36 -9.17 -3.65
CA LEU A 257 17.77 -7.78 -3.67
C LEU A 257 17.78 -7.21 -5.10
N MET A 258 18.30 -7.97 -6.06
CA MET A 258 18.29 -7.58 -7.47
C MET A 258 16.88 -7.53 -8.04
N LEU A 259 16.01 -8.46 -7.68
CA LEU A 259 14.60 -8.47 -8.05
C LEU A 259 13.88 -7.23 -7.50
N GLN A 260 14.09 -6.90 -6.21
CA GLN A 260 13.49 -5.71 -5.59
C GLN A 260 13.89 -4.42 -6.30
N LYS A 261 15.16 -4.26 -6.70
CA LYS A 261 15.60 -3.09 -7.46
C LYS A 261 14.85 -2.95 -8.79
N LYS A 262 14.58 -4.05 -9.49
CA LYS A 262 13.77 -4.04 -10.72
C LYS A 262 12.31 -3.67 -10.45
N ILE A 263 11.72 -4.25 -9.39
CA ILE A 263 10.34 -3.96 -8.95
C ILE A 263 10.18 -2.46 -8.65
N LEU A 264 11.06 -1.91 -7.81
CA LEU A 264 11.04 -0.50 -7.44
C LEU A 264 11.24 0.40 -8.66
N GLY A 265 12.21 0.07 -9.52
CA GLY A 265 12.44 0.81 -10.77
C GLY A 265 11.15 0.92 -11.61
N ARG A 266 10.47 -0.20 -11.86
CA ARG A 266 9.23 -0.20 -12.65
C ARG A 266 8.07 0.50 -11.95
N MET A 267 7.93 0.37 -10.63
CA MET A 267 6.92 1.12 -9.86
C MET A 267 7.13 2.64 -9.98
N PHE A 268 8.37 3.11 -9.88
CA PHE A 268 8.69 4.53 -10.06
C PHE A 268 8.51 5.02 -11.50
N GLU A 269 8.78 4.18 -12.50
CA GLU A 269 8.50 4.49 -13.92
C GLU A 269 7.01 4.80 -14.14
N PHE A 270 6.10 4.14 -13.43
CA PHE A 270 4.66 4.45 -13.48
C PHE A 270 4.24 5.64 -12.62
N GLY A 271 5.11 6.15 -11.76
CA GLY A 271 4.75 7.16 -10.76
C GLY A 271 4.03 6.60 -9.53
N MET A 272 4.19 5.30 -9.23
CA MET A 272 3.72 4.70 -7.98
C MET A 272 4.63 5.11 -6.81
N THR A 273 4.07 5.08 -5.59
CA THR A 273 4.79 5.21 -4.33
C THR A 273 4.87 3.85 -3.64
N PRO A 274 5.96 3.09 -3.79
CA PRO A 274 6.09 1.77 -3.16
C PRO A 274 6.26 1.90 -1.64
N VAL A 275 5.47 1.21 -0.84
CA VAL A 275 5.63 1.17 0.62
C VAL A 275 6.76 0.21 0.98
N LEU A 276 7.78 0.73 1.65
CA LEU A 276 8.98 -0.01 2.04
C LEU A 276 8.90 -0.49 3.50
N PRO A 277 9.62 -1.56 3.89
CA PRO A 277 9.62 -2.01 5.29
C PRO A 277 10.30 -1.00 6.22
N ALA A 278 10.06 -1.13 7.53
CA ALA A 278 10.78 -0.45 8.59
C ALA A 278 11.02 -1.40 9.79
N PHE A 279 11.82 -0.93 10.75
CA PHE A 279 12.10 -1.67 11.98
C PHE A 279 10.95 -1.54 12.99
N SER A 280 10.46 -2.69 13.49
CA SER A 280 9.43 -2.79 14.52
C SER A 280 9.94 -3.29 15.88
N GLY A 281 11.26 -3.41 16.08
CA GLY A 281 11.83 -3.85 17.36
C GLY A 281 12.29 -5.31 17.40
N ASN A 282 11.92 -6.16 16.43
CA ASN A 282 12.35 -7.56 16.39
C ASN A 282 13.84 -7.69 16.02
N VAL A 283 14.61 -8.39 16.86
CA VAL A 283 16.07 -8.51 16.74
C VAL A 283 16.55 -9.96 16.81
N PRO A 284 17.72 -10.29 16.22
CA PRO A 284 18.33 -11.61 16.41
C PRO A 284 18.76 -11.82 17.86
N PHE A 285 18.70 -13.06 18.34
CA PHE A 285 19.17 -13.44 19.68
C PHE A 285 20.61 -12.98 19.96
N ALA A 286 21.48 -13.05 18.94
CA ALA A 286 22.88 -12.66 19.04
C ALA A 286 23.08 -11.21 19.50
N LEU A 287 22.10 -10.31 19.26
CA LEU A 287 22.16 -8.94 19.74
C LEU A 287 22.27 -8.88 21.27
N LYS A 288 21.63 -9.82 21.99
CA LYS A 288 21.73 -9.92 23.46
C LYS A 288 23.14 -10.25 23.93
N SER A 289 23.89 -11.04 23.16
CA SER A 289 25.29 -11.36 23.47
C SER A 289 26.23 -10.19 23.15
N LYS A 290 25.98 -9.45 22.06
CA LYS A 290 26.80 -8.28 21.65
C LYS A 290 26.52 -7.05 22.52
N PHE A 291 25.29 -6.89 22.99
CA PHE A 291 24.85 -5.79 23.82
C PHE A 291 24.17 -6.31 25.09
N PRO A 292 24.93 -6.77 26.11
CA PRO A 292 24.37 -7.38 27.32
C PRO A 292 23.49 -6.45 28.16
N SER A 293 23.68 -5.13 28.02
CA SER A 293 22.85 -4.12 28.68
C SER A 293 21.54 -3.84 27.94
N ALA A 294 21.37 -4.38 26.72
CA ALA A 294 20.19 -4.14 25.91
C ALA A 294 18.95 -4.80 26.54
N LYS A 295 17.86 -4.05 26.63
CA LYS A 295 16.59 -4.55 27.16
C LYS A 295 15.88 -5.38 26.10
N ILE A 296 16.17 -6.68 26.06
CA ILE A 296 15.61 -7.60 25.07
C ILE A 296 14.71 -8.63 25.77
N THR A 297 13.44 -8.61 25.41
CA THR A 297 12.40 -9.51 25.93
C THR A 297 12.12 -10.61 24.91
N ARG A 298 11.99 -11.85 25.37
CA ARG A 298 11.54 -12.96 24.53
C ARG A 298 10.01 -12.97 24.51
N LEU A 299 9.41 -12.89 23.33
CA LEU A 299 7.97 -12.88 23.14
C LEU A 299 7.34 -14.27 23.38
N GLY A 300 6.01 -14.28 23.50
CA GLY A 300 5.21 -15.49 23.69
C GLY A 300 5.16 -16.41 22.46
N ASN A 301 4.56 -17.58 22.64
CA ASN A 301 4.35 -18.53 21.56
C ASN A 301 3.23 -18.07 20.63
N TRP A 302 3.58 -17.75 19.39
CA TRP A 302 2.63 -17.54 18.29
C TRP A 302 2.43 -18.87 17.54
N PHE A 303 1.37 -19.60 17.86
CA PHE A 303 0.85 -20.79 17.15
C PHE A 303 1.90 -21.64 16.41
N THR A 304 3.02 -21.93 17.07
CA THR A 304 4.22 -22.36 16.36
C THR A 304 4.11 -23.80 15.85
N VAL A 305 4.98 -24.17 14.92
CA VAL A 305 4.97 -25.48 14.26
C VAL A 305 5.13 -26.58 15.30
N ASN A 306 4.14 -27.47 15.37
CA ASN A 306 4.06 -28.56 16.36
C ASN A 306 4.16 -28.08 17.81
N SER A 307 3.80 -26.82 18.09
CA SER A 307 3.96 -26.19 19.41
C SER A 307 5.40 -26.17 19.93
N ASP A 308 6.41 -26.29 19.07
CA ASP A 308 7.84 -26.25 19.41
C ASP A 308 8.38 -24.80 19.50
N PRO A 309 8.73 -24.29 20.70
CA PRO A 309 9.19 -22.92 20.89
C PRO A 309 10.52 -22.57 20.22
N ARG A 310 11.18 -23.53 19.57
CA ARG A 310 12.38 -23.32 18.76
C ARG A 310 12.13 -22.43 17.53
N TRP A 311 10.89 -22.36 17.04
CA TRP A 311 10.54 -21.69 15.78
C TRP A 311 9.76 -20.37 15.96
N CYS A 312 9.47 -19.96 17.20
CA CYS A 312 8.68 -18.77 17.55
C CYS A 312 9.41 -17.90 18.55
N CYS A 313 8.66 -17.04 19.24
CA CYS A 313 9.08 -16.55 20.53
C CYS A 313 10.32 -15.69 20.35
N THR A 314 10.16 -14.77 19.38
CA THR A 314 11.16 -13.85 18.87
C THR A 314 11.62 -12.88 19.95
N TYR A 315 12.66 -12.12 19.65
CA TYR A 315 13.28 -11.23 20.62
C TYR A 315 12.92 -9.79 20.29
N LEU A 316 12.19 -9.14 21.19
CA LEU A 316 11.78 -7.76 21.07
C LEU A 316 12.76 -6.87 21.85
N LEU A 317 13.41 -5.95 21.15
CA LEU A 317 14.15 -4.86 21.75
C LEU A 317 13.18 -3.82 22.31
N ASP A 318 13.36 -3.45 23.58
CA ASP A 318 12.50 -2.48 24.24
C ASP A 318 12.63 -1.09 23.62
N ALA A 319 11.50 -0.39 23.47
CA ALA A 319 11.43 0.93 22.87
C ALA A 319 12.24 2.01 23.62
N THR A 320 12.46 1.82 24.92
CA THR A 320 13.25 2.75 25.76
C THR A 320 14.76 2.56 25.59
N ASP A 321 15.18 1.50 24.90
CA ASP A 321 16.58 1.23 24.63
C ASP A 321 17.11 2.13 23.51
N PRO A 322 18.22 2.87 23.69
CA PRO A 322 18.80 3.71 22.64
C PRO A 322 19.16 2.94 21.36
N LEU A 323 19.40 1.62 21.43
CA LEU A 323 19.65 0.79 20.26
C LEU A 323 18.44 0.72 19.34
N PHE A 324 17.22 0.90 19.84
CA PHE A 324 15.99 0.80 19.04
C PHE A 324 16.01 1.82 17.89
N VAL A 325 16.22 3.09 18.24
CA VAL A 325 16.29 4.18 17.26
C VAL A 325 17.53 4.03 16.37
N GLN A 326 18.66 3.58 16.91
CA GLN A 326 19.89 3.37 16.13
C GLN A 326 19.72 2.30 15.04
N ILE A 327 19.10 1.17 15.36
CA ILE A 327 18.83 0.09 14.41
C ILE A 327 17.79 0.55 13.38
N GLY A 328 16.69 1.19 13.82
CA GLY A 328 15.67 1.72 12.93
C GLY A 328 16.23 2.73 11.92
N ARG A 329 17.04 3.68 12.40
CA ARG A 329 17.77 4.64 11.56
C ARG A 329 18.65 3.95 10.54
N ALA A 330 19.48 3.02 11.00
CA ALA A 330 20.41 2.29 10.15
C ALA A 330 19.67 1.53 9.05
N PHE A 331 18.51 0.95 9.34
CA PHE A 331 17.71 0.24 8.35
C PHE A 331 17.18 1.17 7.24
N ILE A 332 16.62 2.32 7.59
CA ILE A 332 16.16 3.31 6.60
C ILE A 332 17.33 3.85 5.77
N GLU A 333 18.44 4.24 6.40
CA GLU A 333 19.62 4.75 5.69
C GLU A 333 20.20 3.72 4.71
N HIS A 334 20.23 2.42 5.07
CA HIS A 334 20.69 1.38 4.14
C HIS A 334 19.70 1.13 3.01
N GLN A 335 18.39 1.14 3.27
CA GLN A 335 17.40 1.04 2.18
C GLN A 335 17.58 2.17 1.17
N ILE A 336 17.68 3.42 1.64
CA ILE A 336 17.87 4.58 0.76
C ILE A 336 19.18 4.46 -0.02
N LYS A 337 20.27 4.08 0.65
CA LYS A 337 21.56 3.85 -0.02
C LYS A 337 21.49 2.76 -1.08
N GLU A 338 20.81 1.66 -0.79
CA GLU A 338 20.78 0.48 -1.65
C GLU A 338 19.86 0.66 -2.86
N TYR A 339 18.71 1.30 -2.65
CA TYR A 339 17.70 1.55 -3.69
C TYR A 339 17.90 2.89 -4.42
N GLY A 340 18.77 3.76 -3.89
CA GLY A 340 19.12 5.06 -4.46
C GLY A 340 18.08 6.16 -4.23
N ARG A 341 16.99 5.87 -3.49
CA ARG A 341 15.90 6.81 -3.24
C ARG A 341 15.04 6.38 -2.05
N ALA A 342 14.42 7.35 -1.38
CA ALA A 342 13.43 7.13 -0.32
C ALA A 342 12.02 6.92 -0.88
N SER A 343 11.21 6.11 -0.19
CA SER A 343 9.77 6.01 -0.45
C SER A 343 8.96 7.08 0.30
N HIS A 344 9.46 7.48 1.47
CA HIS A 344 8.76 8.29 2.46
C HIS A 344 7.54 7.63 3.12
N ILE A 345 7.09 6.46 2.66
CA ILE A 345 6.06 5.67 3.35
C ILE A 345 6.65 4.31 3.73
N TYR A 346 6.64 4.03 5.03
CA TYR A 346 7.23 2.81 5.58
C TYR A 346 6.21 2.01 6.38
N ASN A 347 6.18 0.70 6.17
CA ASN A 347 5.34 -0.23 6.93
C ASN A 347 6.17 -1.08 7.88
N CYS A 348 5.69 -1.19 9.10
CA CYS A 348 6.12 -2.20 10.06
C CYS A 348 5.01 -2.40 11.09
N ASP A 349 4.94 -3.62 11.62
CA ASP A 349 3.91 -4.04 12.57
C ASP A 349 4.58 -4.84 13.69
N THR A 350 4.56 -4.31 14.92
CA THR A 350 5.26 -4.91 16.06
C THR A 350 4.46 -6.01 16.73
N PHE A 351 3.15 -5.86 16.71
CA PHE A 351 2.20 -6.64 17.50
C PHE A 351 1.10 -7.24 16.62
N ASP A 352 1.45 -7.61 15.38
CA ASP A 352 0.55 -8.39 14.54
C ASP A 352 0.42 -9.79 15.14
N GLU A 353 -0.75 -10.07 15.73
CA GLU A 353 -1.07 -11.29 16.48
C GLU A 353 -0.12 -11.61 17.65
N ASN A 354 0.61 -10.61 18.16
CA ASN A 354 1.39 -10.70 19.39
C ASN A 354 0.85 -9.68 20.40
N THR A 355 0.57 -10.10 21.63
CA THR A 355 0.09 -9.18 22.68
C THR A 355 1.26 -8.38 23.26
N PRO A 356 1.14 -7.04 23.42
CA PRO A 356 2.15 -6.23 24.08
C PRO A 356 2.42 -6.69 25.53
N PRO A 357 3.64 -6.52 26.05
CA PRO A 357 3.99 -6.98 27.40
C PRO A 357 3.35 -6.15 28.53
N SER A 358 2.78 -4.98 28.22
CA SER A 358 2.11 -4.10 29.18
C SER A 358 0.89 -3.46 28.51
N ASP A 359 -0.21 -3.36 29.25
CA ASP A 359 -1.45 -2.66 28.86
C ASP A 359 -1.45 -1.17 29.23
N ASP A 360 -0.36 -0.64 29.80
CA ASP A 360 -0.21 0.77 30.08
C ASP A 360 -0.18 1.60 28.77
N PRO A 361 -1.14 2.52 28.55
CA PRO A 361 -1.12 3.41 27.38
C PRO A 361 0.17 4.22 27.26
N GLY A 362 0.83 4.56 28.37
CA GLY A 362 2.11 5.28 28.37
C GLY A 362 3.24 4.46 27.75
N TYR A 363 3.34 3.18 28.12
CA TYR A 363 4.25 2.23 27.49
C TYR A 363 3.98 2.08 25.98
N ILE A 364 2.72 1.86 25.59
CA ILE A 364 2.32 1.69 24.18
C ILE A 364 2.66 2.94 23.37
N SER A 365 2.40 4.13 23.93
CA SER A 365 2.72 5.39 23.28
C SER A 365 4.23 5.57 23.09
N SER A 366 5.02 5.22 24.11
CA SER A 366 6.49 5.27 24.02
C SER A 366 7.04 4.33 22.95
N LEU A 367 6.45 3.15 22.78
CA LEU A 367 6.80 2.23 21.70
C LEU A 367 6.48 2.80 20.32
N GLY A 368 5.26 3.28 20.10
CA GLY A 368 4.87 3.87 18.82
C GLY A 368 5.76 5.08 18.46
N ALA A 369 6.11 5.91 19.44
CA ALA A 369 7.02 7.04 19.27
C ALA A 369 8.44 6.57 18.90
N ALA A 370 8.97 5.52 19.52
CA ALA A 370 10.30 4.99 19.22
C ALA A 370 10.39 4.38 17.80
N ILE A 371 9.35 3.66 17.37
CA ILE A 371 9.21 3.12 16.00
C ILE A 371 9.27 4.26 14.99
N PHE A 372 8.41 5.27 15.17
CA PHE A 372 8.37 6.40 14.27
C PHE A 372 9.67 7.21 14.30
N GLN A 373 10.28 7.40 15.47
CA GLN A 373 11.55 8.10 15.58
C GLN A 373 12.69 7.36 14.85
N GLY A 374 12.70 6.02 14.89
CA GLY A 374 13.59 5.19 14.08
C GLY A 374 13.44 5.51 12.59
N MET A 375 12.21 5.57 12.07
CA MET A 375 11.95 5.93 10.67
C MET A 375 12.39 7.37 10.36
N TYR A 376 11.90 8.32 11.16
CA TYR A 376 12.09 9.76 10.97
C TYR A 376 13.58 10.15 11.01
N SER A 377 14.37 9.48 11.82
CA SER A 377 15.81 9.74 11.94
C SER A 377 16.63 9.31 10.72
N GLY A 378 16.10 8.39 9.89
CA GLY A 378 16.67 8.03 8.59
C GLY A 378 16.04 8.76 7.41
N ASP A 379 14.79 9.19 7.54
CA ASP A 379 14.03 9.95 6.54
C ASP A 379 13.11 10.98 7.21
N ASN A 380 13.43 12.27 7.11
CA ASN A 380 12.67 13.34 7.75
C ASN A 380 11.26 13.56 7.15
N HIS A 381 10.93 12.90 6.03
CA HIS A 381 9.60 12.88 5.43
C HIS A 381 8.84 11.57 5.68
N ALA A 382 9.39 10.67 6.48
CA ALA A 382 8.76 9.38 6.81
C ALA A 382 7.33 9.53 7.30
N VAL A 383 6.46 8.67 6.78
CA VAL A 383 5.11 8.39 7.25
C VAL A 383 5.02 6.89 7.51
N TRP A 384 4.50 6.55 8.69
CA TRP A 384 4.27 5.17 9.08
C TRP A 384 2.92 4.71 8.53
N LEU A 385 2.93 3.64 7.73
CA LEU A 385 1.74 2.90 7.35
C LEU A 385 1.64 1.64 8.23
N MET A 386 0.61 1.51 9.06
CA MET A 386 0.45 0.35 9.95
C MET A 386 -0.76 -0.50 9.57
N GLN A 387 -0.71 -1.80 9.84
CA GLN A 387 -1.87 -2.68 9.75
C GLN A 387 -2.79 -2.47 10.96
N GLY A 388 -4.08 -2.24 10.71
CA GLY A 388 -5.11 -2.15 11.75
C GLY A 388 -5.64 -3.50 12.25
N TRP A 389 -5.09 -4.63 11.77
CA TRP A 389 -5.57 -5.99 12.10
C TRP A 389 -5.57 -6.27 13.60
N LEU A 390 -4.52 -5.84 14.29
CA LEU A 390 -4.37 -5.96 15.74
C LEU A 390 -5.59 -5.42 16.52
N PHE A 391 -6.21 -4.32 16.05
CA PHE A 391 -7.40 -3.74 16.68
C PHE A 391 -8.67 -4.58 16.49
N SER A 392 -8.73 -5.42 15.45
CA SER A 392 -9.85 -6.33 15.21
C SER A 392 -9.62 -7.73 15.78
N TYR A 393 -8.38 -8.12 16.00
CA TYR A 393 -8.00 -9.48 16.37
C TYR A 393 -7.88 -9.69 17.88
N ASP A 394 -7.14 -8.81 18.57
CA ASP A 394 -6.78 -9.02 19.98
C ASP A 394 -7.63 -8.12 20.91
N PRO A 395 -8.39 -8.69 21.87
CA PRO A 395 -9.18 -7.92 22.83
C PRO A 395 -8.34 -7.04 23.77
N PHE A 396 -7.01 -7.17 23.76
CA PHE A 396 -6.08 -6.25 24.41
C PHE A 396 -6.32 -4.79 24.01
N TRP A 397 -6.64 -4.53 22.74
CA TRP A 397 -6.71 -3.19 22.17
C TRP A 397 -8.02 -2.46 22.49
N LYS A 398 -8.18 -2.09 23.76
CA LYS A 398 -9.29 -1.23 24.22
C LYS A 398 -9.01 0.23 23.84
N PRO A 399 -10.02 1.14 23.93
CA PRO A 399 -9.86 2.53 23.50
C PRO A 399 -8.64 3.27 24.07
N PRO A 400 -8.26 3.12 25.36
CA PRO A 400 -7.05 3.78 25.89
C PRO A 400 -5.76 3.30 25.22
N GLN A 401 -5.61 1.99 25.01
CA GLN A 401 -4.43 1.38 24.38
C GLN A 401 -4.33 1.75 22.90
N MET A 402 -5.46 1.70 22.19
CA MET A 402 -5.55 2.12 20.79
C MET A 402 -5.21 3.61 20.62
N LYS A 403 -5.73 4.50 21.47
CA LYS A 403 -5.36 5.93 21.48
C LYS A 403 -3.88 6.12 21.80
N GLY A 404 -3.36 5.40 22.79
CA GLY A 404 -1.94 5.43 23.16
C GLY A 404 -1.02 5.16 21.97
N LEU A 405 -1.35 4.15 21.15
CA LEU A 405 -0.61 3.85 19.92
C LEU A 405 -0.84 4.89 18.82
N LEU A 406 -2.08 5.20 18.49
CA LEU A 406 -2.43 6.05 17.35
C LEU A 406 -1.99 7.50 17.53
N HIS A 407 -1.95 8.01 18.76
CA HIS A 407 -1.51 9.37 19.07
C HIS A 407 -0.04 9.45 19.50
N SER A 408 0.70 8.35 19.40
CA SER A 408 2.17 8.35 19.63
C SER A 408 2.95 9.08 18.54
N VAL A 409 2.31 9.37 17.41
CA VAL A 409 2.90 9.97 16.21
C VAL A 409 2.11 11.22 15.83
N PRO A 410 2.76 12.29 15.32
CA PRO A 410 2.05 13.46 14.83
C PRO A 410 0.99 13.12 13.79
N ILE A 411 -0.19 13.77 13.87
CA ILE A 411 -1.29 13.53 12.94
C ILE A 411 -0.82 13.78 11.50
N GLY A 412 -1.12 12.86 10.58
CA GLY A 412 -0.67 12.89 9.20
C GLY A 412 0.72 12.28 8.96
N ARG A 413 1.39 11.78 10.01
CA ARG A 413 2.61 10.96 9.93
C ARG A 413 2.37 9.48 10.23
N LEU A 414 1.12 9.11 10.54
CA LEU A 414 0.64 7.75 10.68
C LEU A 414 -0.59 7.58 9.78
N ILE A 415 -0.65 6.45 9.07
CA ILE A 415 -1.79 6.01 8.27
C ILE A 415 -2.12 4.58 8.70
N VAL A 416 -3.39 4.29 8.97
CA VAL A 416 -3.85 2.95 9.34
C VAL A 416 -4.48 2.25 8.13
N LEU A 417 -4.07 1.02 7.84
CA LEU A 417 -4.81 0.13 6.94
C LEU A 417 -5.94 -0.52 7.75
N ASP A 418 -7.19 -0.11 7.53
CA ASP A 418 -8.35 -0.79 8.11
C ASP A 418 -8.57 -2.10 7.34
N LEU A 419 -7.89 -3.15 7.81
CA LEU A 419 -7.44 -4.25 6.97
C LEU A 419 -8.60 -5.11 6.44
N TYR A 420 -9.67 -5.25 7.23
CA TYR A 420 -10.83 -6.11 6.98
C TYR A 420 -12.15 -5.32 7.01
N ALA A 421 -12.12 -4.13 6.42
CA ALA A 421 -13.15 -3.12 6.64
C ALA A 421 -14.49 -3.43 5.96
N GLU A 422 -14.54 -4.41 5.05
CA GLU A 422 -15.77 -4.91 4.44
C GLU A 422 -16.56 -5.86 5.35
N VAL A 423 -15.95 -6.41 6.41
CA VAL A 423 -16.62 -7.31 7.36
C VAL A 423 -16.52 -6.81 8.81
N LYS A 424 -15.32 -6.39 9.23
CA LYS A 424 -15.06 -5.86 10.58
C LYS A 424 -14.40 -4.48 10.49
N PRO A 425 -15.13 -3.44 10.04
CA PRO A 425 -14.63 -2.07 9.96
C PRO A 425 -14.29 -1.50 11.34
N VAL A 426 -13.00 -1.29 11.60
CA VAL A 426 -12.52 -0.66 12.84
C VAL A 426 -12.83 0.84 12.84
N TRP A 427 -12.85 1.49 11.67
CA TRP A 427 -13.13 2.93 11.56
C TRP A 427 -14.49 3.34 12.15
N LEU A 428 -15.51 2.46 12.08
CA LEU A 428 -16.85 2.70 12.62
C LEU A 428 -16.90 2.73 14.16
N THR A 429 -16.02 1.98 14.82
CA THR A 429 -16.03 1.80 16.28
C THR A 429 -14.93 2.57 17.00
N SER A 430 -14.09 3.29 16.24
CA SER A 430 -12.92 4.01 16.74
C SER A 430 -12.95 5.52 16.45
N ASP A 431 -14.15 6.09 16.23
CA ASP A 431 -14.31 7.49 15.84
C ASP A 431 -13.39 7.87 14.66
N GLN A 432 -13.37 7.02 13.61
CA GLN A 432 -12.43 7.13 12.49
C GLN A 432 -10.96 7.16 12.95
N PHE A 433 -10.54 6.12 13.69
CA PHE A 433 -9.19 6.01 14.24
C PHE A 433 -8.75 7.24 15.05
N TYR A 434 -9.69 7.85 15.78
CA TYR A 434 -9.47 9.04 16.60
C TYR A 434 -8.76 10.18 15.84
N GLY A 435 -9.15 10.38 14.57
CA GLY A 435 -8.62 11.42 13.69
C GLY A 435 -7.32 11.07 12.95
N VAL A 436 -6.79 9.85 13.12
CA VAL A 436 -5.66 9.37 12.32
C VAL A 436 -6.14 8.96 10.93
N PRO A 437 -5.47 9.41 9.84
CA PRO A 437 -5.80 8.99 8.49
C PRO A 437 -5.81 7.47 8.32
N TYR A 438 -6.74 6.96 7.52
CA TYR A 438 -6.84 5.51 7.28
C TYR A 438 -7.18 5.19 5.82
N ILE A 439 -6.87 3.96 5.44
CA ILE A 439 -7.17 3.34 4.15
C ILE A 439 -8.12 2.18 4.43
N TRP A 440 -9.39 2.34 4.08
CA TRP A 440 -10.39 1.27 4.02
C TRP A 440 -9.95 0.17 3.05
N LYS A 441 -9.81 -1.05 3.53
CA LYS A 441 -9.27 -2.17 2.75
C LYS A 441 -10.25 -3.33 2.72
N VAL A 442 -10.20 -4.06 1.62
CA VAL A 442 -10.93 -5.32 1.41
C VAL A 442 -10.00 -6.52 1.62
N LEU A 443 -10.44 -7.51 2.39
CA LEU A 443 -9.71 -8.73 2.73
C LEU A 443 -10.50 -10.00 2.34
N ILE A 444 -10.54 -10.31 1.04
CA ILE A 444 -11.43 -11.36 0.52
C ILE A 444 -10.94 -12.82 0.71
N CYS A 445 -9.62 -13.11 0.84
CA CYS A 445 -9.16 -14.51 0.67
C CYS A 445 -8.07 -15.02 1.65
N TYR A 446 -8.42 -15.48 2.85
CA TYR A 446 -7.52 -15.88 3.96
C TYR A 446 -6.29 -16.75 3.63
N ILE A 447 -6.19 -17.35 2.43
CA ILE A 447 -5.14 -18.29 2.02
C ILE A 447 -4.42 -17.88 0.70
N LEU A 448 -5.01 -17.06 -0.20
CA LEU A 448 -4.47 -16.78 -1.57
C LEU A 448 -4.50 -15.29 -2.01
N MET A 449 -4.71 -14.32 -1.09
CA MET A 449 -5.19 -12.94 -1.37
C MET A 449 -4.56 -12.14 -2.52
N LEU A 450 -5.23 -12.21 -3.67
CA LEU A 450 -5.58 -11.06 -4.50
C LEU A 450 -6.39 -10.04 -3.71
N GLN A 451 -6.03 -8.76 -3.80
CA GLN A 451 -6.77 -7.67 -3.16
C GLN A 451 -7.01 -6.53 -4.13
N TYR A 452 -8.20 -5.96 -4.07
CA TYR A 452 -8.57 -4.82 -4.88
C TYR A 452 -9.39 -3.90 -3.99
N VAL A 453 -9.08 -2.60 -4.00
CA VAL A 453 -9.83 -1.61 -3.22
C VAL A 453 -10.47 -0.60 -4.18
N ARG A 454 -11.77 -0.34 -3.99
CA ARG A 454 -12.49 0.86 -4.45
C ARG A 454 -13.01 1.59 -3.22
N PHE A 455 -12.83 2.91 -3.16
CA PHE A 455 -13.31 3.73 -2.05
C PHE A 455 -14.59 4.51 -2.39
N PHE A 456 -15.45 4.64 -1.40
CA PHE A 456 -16.42 5.73 -1.23
C PHE A 456 -15.97 6.57 -0.03
N PHE A 457 -15.95 7.90 -0.18
CA PHE A 457 -16.07 8.83 0.95
C PHE A 457 -17.41 9.57 0.78
N LEU A 458 -18.14 9.73 1.88
CA LEU A 458 -19.21 10.73 2.04
C LEU A 458 -18.66 11.88 2.87
#